data_AF-A0A382EAT8-F1
#
_entry.id   AF-A0A382EAT8-F1
#
_cell.length_a   1.000
_cell.length_b   1.000
_cell.length_c   1.000
_cell.angle_alpha   90.00
_cell.angle_beta   90.00
_cell.angle_gamma   90.00
#
_symmetry.space_group_name_H-M   'P 1'
#
loop_
_entity.id
_entity.type
_entity.pdbx_description
1 polymer ?
#
loop_
_entity_poly.entity_id
_entity_poly.type
_entity_poly.pdbx_seq_one_letter_code
_entity_poly.pdbx_strand_id
1 'polypeptide(L)'
;MSICVNTFSIVASDPKDNSYGVAVASKFLAVGSIVSWAKSEVGAIATQAHAKIAFGPDGLQMLEGGRSASEVLSALISDDPGAETRQLAIVDAH
;
A
#
# COMPACT_ATOMS: atom_id res chain seq x y z
N MET A 1 -9.65 20.30 -22.11
CA MET A 1 -10.07 19.97 -20.73
C MET A 1 -9.30 18.72 -20.32
N SER A 2 -8.17 18.87 -19.62
CA SER A 2 -7.43 17.70 -19.13
C SER A 2 -8.19 17.13 -17.94
N ILE A 3 -8.60 15.87 -18.01
CA ILE A 3 -9.14 15.16 -16.84
C ILE A 3 -7.92 14.89 -15.95
N CYS A 4 -7.74 15.67 -14.88
CA CYS A 4 -6.82 15.29 -13.82
C CYS A 4 -7.35 14.00 -13.17
N VAL A 5 -6.74 12.88 -13.50
CA VAL A 5 -7.05 11.60 -12.89
C VAL A 5 -6.30 11.57 -11.56
N ASN A 6 -7.00 11.86 -10.47
CA ASN A 6 -6.40 11.84 -9.13
C ASN A 6 -6.86 10.57 -8.40
N THR A 7 -5.92 9.89 -7.76
CA THR A 7 -6.19 8.80 -6.84
C THR A 7 -5.79 9.26 -5.45
N PHE A 8 -6.67 9.09 -4.47
CA PHE A 8 -6.42 9.39 -3.07
C PHE A 8 -6.59 8.10 -2.29
N SER A 9 -5.67 7.80 -1.39
CA SER A 9 -5.79 6.67 -0.48
C SER A 9 -5.30 7.04 0.92
N ILE A 10 -5.76 6.27 1.89
CA ILE A 10 -5.32 6.32 3.27
C ILE A 10 -5.13 4.89 3.78
N VAL A 11 -4.01 4.66 4.45
CA VAL A 11 -3.72 3.48 5.26
C VAL A 11 -3.79 3.88 6.72
N ALA A 12 -4.42 3.07 7.55
CA ALA A 12 -4.56 3.36 8.98
C ALA A 12 -4.54 2.07 9.80
N SER A 13 -4.17 2.22 11.07
CA SER A 13 -4.30 1.20 12.11
C SER A 13 -5.21 1.70 13.24
N ASP A 14 -5.96 0.79 13.84
CA ASP A 14 -6.53 0.99 15.17
C ASP A 14 -5.69 0.22 16.19
N PRO A 15 -4.88 0.90 17.02
CA PRO A 15 -3.99 0.25 17.98
C PRO A 15 -4.72 -0.40 19.16
N LYS A 16 -6.03 -0.16 19.34
CA LYS A 16 -6.79 -0.83 20.40
C LYS A 16 -7.12 -2.28 20.03
N ASP A 17 -7.41 -2.49 18.75
CA ASP A 17 -7.94 -3.75 18.21
C ASP A 17 -6.96 -4.44 17.24
N ASN A 18 -5.74 -3.90 17.06
CA ASN A 18 -4.75 -4.35 16.08
C ASN A 18 -5.33 -4.58 14.68
N SER A 19 -6.27 -3.70 14.30
CA SER A 19 -6.95 -3.75 13.02
C SER A 19 -6.35 -2.75 12.05
N TYR A 20 -6.37 -3.08 10.76
CA TYR A 20 -5.75 -2.28 9.71
C TYR A 20 -6.72 -2.11 8.56
N GLY A 21 -6.70 -0.93 7.95
CA GLY A 21 -7.63 -0.58 6.89
C GLY A 21 -6.97 0.23 5.79
N VAL A 22 -7.50 0.08 4.58
CA VAL A 22 -7.18 0.91 3.42
C VAL A 22 -8.47 1.43 2.80
N ALA A 23 -8.57 2.74 2.64
CA ALA A 23 -9.62 3.36 1.84
C ALA A 23 -9.00 4.05 0.63
N VAL A 24 -9.65 3.96 -0.53
CA VAL A 24 -9.18 4.56 -1.78
C VAL A 24 -10.35 5.13 -2.57
N ALA A 25 -10.12 6.29 -3.19
CA ALA A 25 -11.04 6.92 -4.15
C ALA A 25 -10.29 7.25 -5.43
N SER A 26 -10.85 6.84 -6.57
CA SER A 26 -10.27 7.09 -7.89
C SER A 26 -11.36 7.11 -8.96
N LYS A 27 -11.05 7.75 -10.10
CA LYS A 27 -11.84 7.58 -11.34
C LYS A 27 -11.61 6.20 -11.98
N PHE A 28 -10.57 5.48 -11.58
CA PHE A 28 -10.26 4.14 -12.07
C PHE A 28 -11.27 3.10 -11.54
N LEU A 29 -11.75 2.23 -12.43
CA LEU A 29 -12.74 1.21 -12.08
C LEU A 29 -12.14 0.16 -11.15
N ALA A 30 -12.91 -0.25 -10.14
CA ALA A 30 -12.52 -1.29 -9.18
C ALA A 30 -11.15 -1.03 -8.51
N VAL A 31 -10.78 0.24 -8.30
CA VAL A 31 -9.47 0.63 -7.75
C VAL A 31 -9.10 -0.08 -6.44
N GLY A 32 -10.09 -0.43 -5.62
CA GLY A 32 -9.88 -1.15 -4.37
C GLY A 32 -9.15 -2.48 -4.54
N SER A 33 -9.40 -3.24 -5.62
CA SER A 33 -8.73 -4.53 -5.84
C SER A 33 -7.26 -4.40 -6.27
N ILE A 34 -6.83 -3.19 -6.62
CA ILE A 34 -5.45 -2.89 -7.03
C ILE A 34 -4.70 -2.25 -5.87
N VAL A 35 -5.34 -1.28 -5.21
CA VAL A 35 -4.69 -0.43 -4.22
C VAL A 35 -4.75 -1.01 -2.81
N SER A 36 -5.85 -1.63 -2.40
CA SER A 36 -6.11 -1.90 -0.99
C SER A 36 -5.65 -3.29 -0.53
N TRP A 37 -4.63 -3.34 0.32
CA TRP A 37 -4.13 -4.56 0.94
C TRP A 37 -4.05 -4.40 2.45
N ALA A 38 -4.65 -5.31 3.21
CA ALA A 38 -4.58 -5.30 4.67
C ALA A 38 -4.64 -6.72 5.23
N LYS A 39 -3.95 -6.94 6.34
CA LYS A 39 -3.98 -8.19 7.09
C LYS A 39 -3.94 -7.88 8.58
N SER A 40 -4.89 -8.45 9.32
CA SER A 40 -5.00 -8.28 10.79
C SER A 40 -3.70 -8.69 11.47
N GLU A 41 -3.34 -8.00 12.55
CA GLU A 41 -2.07 -8.17 13.30
C GLU A 41 -0.77 -7.96 12.50
N VAL A 42 -0.85 -7.62 11.20
CA VAL A 42 0.31 -7.51 10.31
C VAL A 42 0.51 -6.09 9.80
N GLY A 43 -0.52 -5.49 9.21
CA GLY A 43 -0.42 -4.17 8.62
C GLY A 43 -1.35 -3.89 7.46
N ALA A 44 -1.15 -2.74 6.83
CA ALA A 44 -1.87 -2.29 5.64
C ALA A 44 -0.93 -1.60 4.63
N ILE A 45 -1.21 -1.82 3.35
CA ILE A 45 -0.43 -1.30 2.22
C ILE A 45 -1.38 -0.74 1.16
N ALA A 46 -1.09 0.48 0.69
CA ALA A 46 -1.68 1.07 -0.49
C ALA A 46 -0.64 1.22 -1.60
N THR A 47 -0.76 0.44 -2.68
CA THR A 47 0.07 0.62 -3.90
C THR A 47 -0.74 1.32 -4.99
N GLN A 48 -0.29 2.49 -5.43
CA GLN A 48 -1.02 3.33 -6.40
C GLN A 48 -0.04 4.06 -7.33
N ALA A 49 -0.58 4.79 -8.32
CA ALA A 49 0.18 5.45 -9.40
C ALA A 49 1.08 4.47 -10.17
N HIS A 50 0.74 4.13 -11.41
CA HIS A 50 1.41 3.02 -12.12
C HIS A 50 1.55 1.79 -11.20
N ALA A 51 0.47 1.42 -10.49
CA ALA A 51 0.54 0.47 -9.38
C ALA A 51 1.18 -0.87 -9.79
N LYS A 52 1.96 -1.46 -8.88
CA LYS A 52 2.48 -2.82 -9.03
C LYS A 52 1.75 -3.71 -8.04
N ILE A 53 0.75 -4.44 -8.53
CA ILE A 53 -0.16 -5.27 -7.72
C ILE A 53 0.60 -6.14 -6.71
N ALA A 54 1.73 -6.73 -7.14
CA ALA A 54 2.57 -7.58 -6.30
C ALA A 54 3.09 -6.91 -5.01
N PHE A 55 3.29 -5.58 -4.99
CA PHE A 55 3.75 -4.87 -3.79
C PHE A 55 2.80 -5.00 -2.60
N GLY A 56 1.50 -5.22 -2.84
CA GLY A 56 0.53 -5.49 -1.79
C GLY A 56 0.83 -6.77 -1.02
N PRO A 57 0.64 -7.96 -1.62
CA PRO A 57 0.88 -9.23 -0.94
C PRO A 57 2.34 -9.46 -0.56
N ASP A 58 3.31 -9.05 -1.39
CA ASP A 58 4.74 -9.22 -1.09
C ASP A 58 5.13 -8.36 0.12
N GLY A 59 4.64 -7.12 0.18
CA GLY A 59 4.87 -6.23 1.31
C GLY A 59 4.25 -6.75 2.60
N LEU A 60 3.00 -7.23 2.53
CA LEU A 60 2.33 -7.84 3.70
C LEU A 60 3.09 -9.09 4.20
N GLN A 61 3.65 -9.89 3.30
CA GLN A 61 4.48 -11.04 3.68
C GLN A 61 5.76 -10.59 4.41
N MET A 62 6.38 -9.51 3.97
CA MET A 62 7.56 -8.95 4.65
C MET A 62 7.22 -8.36 6.02
N LEU A 63 6.09 -7.66 6.15
CA LEU A 63 5.58 -7.15 7.43
C LEU A 63 5.30 -8.30 8.40
N GLU A 64 4.67 -9.37 7.92
CA GLU A 64 4.44 -10.58 8.73
C GLU A 64 5.76 -11.24 9.18
N GLY A 65 6.81 -11.09 8.39
CA GLY A 65 8.18 -11.49 8.76
C GLY A 65 8.87 -10.58 9.78
N GLY A 66 8.18 -9.55 10.29
CA GLY A 66 8.69 -8.64 11.32
C GLY A 66 9.49 -7.46 10.79
N ARG A 67 9.48 -7.18 9.48
CA ARG A 67 10.10 -5.97 8.93
C ARG A 67 9.23 -4.74 9.23
N SER A 68 9.89 -3.61 9.44
CA SER A 68 9.23 -2.31 9.54
C SER A 68 8.74 -1.81 8.18
N ALA A 69 7.80 -0.87 8.18
CA ALA A 69 7.25 -0.21 7.01
C ALA A 69 8.34 0.43 6.14
N SER A 70 9.37 1.01 6.77
CA SER A 70 10.51 1.63 6.08
C SER A 70 11.41 0.60 5.39
N GLU A 71 11.67 -0.53 6.05
CA GLU A 71 12.44 -1.63 5.47
C GLU A 71 11.68 -2.29 4.30
N VAL A 72 10.36 -2.48 4.44
CA VAL A 72 9.50 -2.99 3.37
C VAL A 72 9.46 -2.02 2.20
N LEU A 73 9.26 -0.72 2.43
CA LEU A 73 9.29 0.30 1.39
C LEU A 73 10.60 0.22 0.61
N SER A 74 11.73 0.25 1.32
CA SER A 74 13.08 0.22 0.72
C SER A 74 13.31 -1.04 -0.09
N ALA A 75 12.91 -2.21 0.43
CA ALA A 75 13.07 -3.50 -0.25
C ALA A 75 12.19 -3.64 -1.52
N LEU A 76 10.98 -3.07 -1.51
CA LEU A 76 10.07 -3.15 -2.66
C LEU A 76 10.54 -2.26 -3.82
N ILE A 77 11.12 -1.09 -3.52
CA ILE A 77 11.47 -0.09 -4.55
C ILE A 77 12.93 -0.19 -5.03
N SER A 78 13.85 -0.82 -4.29
CA SER A 78 15.29 -0.81 -4.59
C SER A 78 15.63 -1.28 -6.00
N ASP A 79 14.93 -2.31 -6.50
CA ASP A 79 15.15 -2.90 -7.82
C ASP A 79 13.97 -2.64 -8.78
N ASP A 80 13.10 -1.68 -8.46
CA ASP A 80 11.96 -1.34 -9.30
C ASP A 80 12.28 -0.16 -10.24
N PRO A 81 12.49 -0.40 -11.55
CA PRO A 81 12.78 0.68 -12.49
C PRO A 81 11.64 1.70 -12.62
N GLY A 82 10.45 1.38 -12.12
CA GLY A 82 9.29 2.27 -12.10
C GLY A 82 9.15 3.13 -10.84
N ALA A 83 10.02 2.99 -9.83
CA ALA A 83 9.83 3.55 -8.48
C ALA A 83 9.42 5.04 -8.47
N GLU A 84 10.08 5.87 -9.28
CA GLU A 84 9.83 7.32 -9.38
C GLU A 84 8.43 7.69 -9.90
N THR A 85 7.72 6.74 -10.51
CA THR A 85 6.36 6.94 -11.04
C THR A 85 5.28 6.27 -10.19
N ARG A 86 5.69 5.61 -9.10
CA ARG A 86 4.79 4.90 -8.19
C ARG A 86 4.62 5.61 -6.87
N GLN A 87 3.55 5.25 -6.17
CA GLN A 87 3.27 5.71 -4.83
C GLN A 87 2.92 4.51 -3.95
N LEU A 88 3.51 4.48 -2.76
CA LEU A 88 3.32 3.43 -1.78
C LEU A 88 3.11 4.06 -0.41
N ALA A 89 2.08 3.62 0.31
CA ALA A 89 1.87 3.94 1.72
C ALA A 89 1.77 2.63 2.50
N ILE A 90 2.47 2.54 3.64
CA ILE A 90 2.56 1.34 4.46
C ILE A 90 2.35 1.73 5.92
N VAL A 91 1.55 0.94 6.63
CA VAL A 91 1.47 0.93 8.09
C VAL A 91 1.79 -0.50 8.54
N ASP A 92 2.78 -0.64 9.41
CA ASP A 92 3.17 -1.86 10.07
C ASP A 92 2.54 -1.97 11.48
N ALA A 93 2.89 -3.02 12.21
CA ALA A 93 2.31 -3.31 13.51
C ALA A 93 3.04 -2.71 14.72
N HIS A 94 4.12 -1.95 14.53
CA HIS A 94 5.01 -1.52 15.62
C HIS A 94 5.43 -0.05 15.56
#